data_AF-A0A5P2QMI6-F1
#
_entry.id   AF-A0A5P2QMI6-F1
#
_cell.length_a   1.000
_cell.length_b   1.000
_cell.length_c   1.000
_cell.angle_alpha   90.00
_cell.angle_beta   90.00
_cell.angle_gamma   90.00
#
_symmetry.space_group_name_H-M   'P 1'
#
loop_
_entity.id
_entity.type
_entity.pdbx_description
1 polymer ?
#
loop_
_entity_poly.entity_id
_entity_poly.type
_entity_poly.pdbx_seq_one_letter_code
_entity_poly.pdbx_strand_id
1 'polypeptide(L)'
;MVRADPAVFSLWQDLTPLGRNEFICWIEDARQPATRQRRIQRTCEALLEGRKRPCCWAGCIHRTDKAPGRWQKAVLVDRKAGA
;
A
#
# COMPACT_ATOMS: atom_id res chain seq x y z
N MET A 1 -7.64 8.55 10.32
CA MET A 1 -6.62 7.52 10.02
C MET A 1 -5.24 8.16 9.90
N VAL A 2 -4.89 8.83 8.80
CA VAL A 2 -3.61 9.54 8.68
C VAL A 2 -3.75 11.02 9.07
N ARG A 3 -4.91 11.62 8.79
CA ARG A 3 -5.25 13.02 9.12
C ARG A 3 -5.48 13.31 10.61
N ALA A 4 -5.55 12.26 11.45
CA ALA A 4 -5.78 12.40 12.88
C ALA A 4 -4.50 12.80 13.63
N ASP A 5 -3.34 12.44 13.06
CA ASP A 5 -2.03 12.82 13.56
C ASP A 5 -1.38 13.77 12.54
N PRO A 6 -1.18 15.06 12.87
CA PRO A 6 -0.58 16.03 11.97
C PRO A 6 0.82 15.63 11.47
N ALA A 7 1.63 14.98 12.31
CA ALA A 7 2.98 14.57 11.95
C ALA A 7 2.94 13.44 10.92
N VAL A 8 2.11 12.42 11.17
CA VAL A 8 1.91 11.32 10.20
C VAL A 8 1.30 11.84 8.90
N PHE A 9 0.38 12.80 8.97
CA PHE A 9 -0.22 13.41 7.80
C PHE A 9 0.79 14.19 6.95
N SER A 10 1.71 14.93 7.57
CA SER A 10 2.81 15.60 6.86
C SER A 10 3.69 14.57 6.14
N LEU A 11 4.14 13.53 6.87
CA LEU A 11 4.99 12.47 6.34
C LEU A 11 4.32 11.71 5.17
N TRP A 12 3.00 11.56 5.23
CA TRP A 12 2.19 10.97 4.16
C TRP A 12 2.09 11.85 2.92
N GLN A 13 2.02 13.17 3.10
CA GLN A 13 2.03 14.13 2.00
C GLN A 13 3.39 14.15 1.29
N ASP A 14 4.48 14.02 2.05
CA ASP A 14 5.86 13.96 1.54
C ASP A 14 6.20 12.67 0.80
N LEU A 15 5.33 11.65 0.83
CA LEU A 15 5.51 10.45 0.01
C LEU A 15 5.36 10.79 -1.48
N THR A 16 6.17 10.12 -2.30
CA THR A 16 5.91 10.07 -3.75
C THR A 16 4.54 9.44 -4.03
N PRO A 17 3.90 9.78 -5.17
CA PRO A 17 2.63 9.15 -5.56
C PRO A 17 2.70 7.61 -5.55
N LEU A 18 3.83 7.05 -5.98
CA LEU A 18 4.07 5.61 -5.93
C LEU A 18 4.13 5.08 -4.50
N GLY A 19 4.90 5.71 -3.61
CA GLY A 19 5.01 5.29 -2.21
C GLY A 19 3.66 5.31 -1.49
N ARG A 20 2.84 6.34 -1.75
CA ARG A 20 1.47 6.43 -1.25
C ARG A 20 0.60 5.29 -1.78
N ASN A 21 0.64 5.05 -3.10
CA ASN A 21 -0.10 3.97 -3.73
C ASN A 21 0.30 2.59 -3.21
N GLU A 22 1.57 2.37 -2.87
CA GLU A 22 2.01 1.10 -2.30
C GLU A 22 1.43 0.84 -0.91
N PHE A 23 1.38 1.84 -0.03
CA PHE A 23 0.70 1.70 1.25
C PHE A 23 -0.80 1.45 1.09
N ILE A 24 -1.47 2.19 0.19
CA ILE A 24 -2.90 1.99 -0.08
C ILE A 24 -3.17 0.58 -0.60
N CYS A 25 -2.46 0.13 -1.66
CA CYS A 25 -2.63 -1.21 -2.20
C CYS A 25 -2.35 -2.30 -1.16
N TRP A 26 -1.33 -2.10 -0.32
CA TRP A 26 -1.03 -3.03 0.75
C TRP A 26 -2.14 -3.07 1.81
N ILE A 27 -2.73 -1.94 2.20
CA ILE A 27 -3.86 -1.94 3.15
C ILE A 27 -5.09 -2.62 2.52
N GLU A 28 -5.43 -2.28 1.28
CA GLU A 28 -6.62 -2.78 0.58
C GLU A 28 -6.55 -4.27 0.22
N ASP A 29 -5.35 -4.80 -0.01
CA ASP A 29 -5.11 -6.24 -0.23
C ASP A 29 -5.54 -7.11 0.96
N ALA A 30 -5.65 -6.53 2.17
CA ALA A 30 -6.16 -7.25 3.32
C ALA A 30 -7.67 -7.54 3.18
N ARG A 31 -8.01 -8.82 2.96
CA ARG A 31 -9.40 -9.29 2.88
C ARG A 31 -10.15 -9.16 4.22
N GLN A 32 -9.47 -9.40 5.34
CA GLN A 32 -10.08 -9.34 6.67
C GLN A 32 -10.02 -7.93 7.25
N PRO A 33 -11.13 -7.39 7.81
CA PRO A 33 -11.16 -6.06 8.41
C PRO A 33 -10.13 -5.84 9.53
N ALA A 34 -9.94 -6.83 10.39
CA ALA A 34 -8.95 -6.77 11.47
C ALA A 34 -7.51 -6.62 10.93
N THR A 35 -7.19 -7.34 9.86
CA THR A 35 -5.88 -7.21 9.20
C THR A 35 -5.73 -5.83 8.54
N ARG A 36 -6.80 -5.29 7.96
CA ARG A 36 -6.80 -3.93 7.39
C ARG A 36 -6.49 -2.90 8.47
N GLN A 37 -7.16 -2.95 9.62
CA GLN A 37 -6.89 -2.07 10.77
C GLN A 37 -5.44 -2.18 11.26
N ARG A 38 -4.89 -3.40 11.34
CA ARG A 38 -3.49 -3.58 11.71
C ARG A 38 -2.51 -2.98 10.69
N ARG A 39 -2.77 -3.14 9.38
CA ARG A 39 -1.94 -2.54 8.30
C ARG A 39 -2.01 -1.01 8.33
N ILE A 40 -3.17 -0.46 8.68
CA ILE A 40 -3.37 0.97 8.89
C ILE A 40 -2.47 1.48 10.03
N GLN A 41 -2.52 0.84 11.20
CA GLN A 41 -1.67 1.23 12.33
C GLN A 41 -0.18 1.11 11.97
N ARG A 42 0.21 0.00 11.34
CA ARG A 42 1.59 -0.21 10.91
C ARG A 42 2.06 0.82 9.89
N THR A 43 1.16 1.37 9.07
CA THR A 43 1.49 2.45 8.14
C THR A 43 1.86 3.72 8.90
N CYS A 44 1.11 4.10 9.93
CA CYS A 44 1.45 5.25 10.78
C CYS A 44 2.81 5.06 11.46
N GLU A 45 3.05 3.90 12.07
CA GLU A 45 4.34 3.55 12.68
C GLU A 45 5.48 3.61 11.65
N ALA A 46 5.28 3.03 10.47
CA ALA A 46 6.29 2.99 9.42
C ALA A 46 6.66 4.41 8.95
N LEU A 47 5.69 5.32 8.83
CA LEU A 47 5.95 6.70 8.44
C LEU A 47 6.78 7.43 9.51
N LEU A 48 6.44 7.24 10.78
CA LEU A 48 7.20 7.80 11.91
C LEU A 48 8.62 7.19 12.00
N GLU A 49 8.78 5.92 11.66
CA GLU A 49 10.08 5.24 11.48
C GLU A 49 10.85 5.73 10.22
N GLY A 50 10.31 6.68 9.45
CA GLY A 50 10.92 7.22 8.23
C GLY A 50 10.81 6.32 7.00
N ARG A 51 10.06 5.21 7.09
CA ARG A 51 9.85 4.29 5.97
C ARG A 51 8.94 4.92 4.93
N LYS A 52 9.35 4.81 3.67
CA LYS A 52 8.59 5.32 2.51
C LYS A 52 7.81 4.23 1.76
N ARG A 53 7.91 2.98 2.20
CA ARG A 53 7.25 1.78 1.62
C ARG A 53 6.90 0.77 2.73
N PRO A 54 5.91 -0.12 2.51
CA PRO A 54 5.59 -1.18 3.45
C PRO A 54 6.71 -2.22 3.56
N CYS A 55 6.97 -2.76 4.75
CA CYS A 55 8.15 -3.60 5.02
C CYS A 55 8.11 -5.00 4.39
N CYS A 56 6.93 -5.58 4.15
CA CYS A 56 6.77 -6.94 3.63
C CYS A 56 5.89 -6.97 2.36
N TRP A 57 5.96 -5.92 1.54
CA TRP A 57 5.17 -5.79 0.32
C TRP A 57 6.02 -6.06 -0.92
N ALA A 58 5.66 -7.10 -1.67
CA ALA A 58 6.38 -7.50 -2.89
C ALA A 58 6.29 -6.45 -4.02
N GLY A 59 5.33 -5.53 -3.93
CA GLY A 59 5.07 -4.49 -4.91
C GLY A 59 3.59 -4.48 -5.32
N CYS A 60 3.07 -3.31 -5.68
CA CYS A 60 1.71 -3.20 -6.20
C CYS A 60 1.69 -3.52 -7.71
N ILE A 61 0.51 -3.90 -8.24
CA ILE A 61 0.31 -4.07 -9.69
C ILE A 61 0.56 -2.79 -10.50
N HIS A 62 0.59 -1.64 -9.83
CA HIS A 62 0.85 -0.33 -10.44
C HIS A 62 2.35 -0.03 -10.61
N ARG A 63 3.23 -0.92 -10.14
CA ARG A 63 4.66 -0.83 -10.43
C ARG A 63 4.92 -1.23 -11.87
N THR A 64 5.57 -0.33 -12.61
CA THR A 64 6.03 -0.56 -13.98
C THR A 64 7.53 -0.89 -14.04
N ASP A 65 8.25 -0.69 -12.93
CA ASP A 65 9.69 -0.92 -12.80
C ASP A 65 10.08 -2.40 -12.67
N LYS A 66 9.13 -3.27 -12.28
CA LYS A 66 9.38 -4.70 -12.06
C LYS A 66 8.27 -5.54 -12.66
N ALA A 67 8.65 -6.71 -13.18
CA ALA A 67 7.68 -7.68 -13.66
C ALA A 67 6.75 -8.12 -12.51
N PRO A 68 5.43 -8.11 -12.70
CA PRO A 68 4.48 -8.54 -11.66
C PRO A 68 4.70 -10.01 -11.29
N GLY A 69 4.63 -10.32 -10.00
CA GLY A 69 4.68 -11.68 -9.47
C GLY A 69 3.47 -12.53 -9.86
N ARG A 70 3.53 -13.84 -9.58
CA ARG A 70 2.50 -14.81 -10.01
C ARG A 70 1.08 -14.42 -9.59
N TRP A 71 0.89 -13.96 -8.36
CA TRP A 71 -0.43 -13.52 -7.87
C TRP A 71 -0.88 -12.17 -8.47
N GLN A 72 0.06 -11.25 -8.70
CA GLN A 72 -0.21 -9.95 -9.33
C GLN A 72 -0.70 -10.14 -10.77
N LYS A 73 -0.13 -11.11 -11.50
CA LYS A 73 -0.58 -11.47 -12.85
C LYS A 73 -2.02 -12.02 -12.84
N ALA A 74 -2.40 -12.83 -11.86
CA ALA A 74 -3.76 -13.35 -11.75
C ALA A 74 -4.80 -12.23 -11.58
N VAL A 75 -4.52 -11.26 -10.69
CA VAL A 75 -5.39 -10.09 -10.48
C VAL A 75 -5.56 -9.24 -11.75
N LEU A 76 -4.51 -9.09 -12.56
CA LEU A 76 -4.56 -8.35 -13.82
C LEU A 76 -5.38 -9.07 -14.90
N VAL A 77 -5.42 -10.40 -14.90
CA VAL A 77 -6.22 -11.20 -15.84
C VAL A 77 -7.71 -11.11 -15.52
N ASP A 78 -8.11 -11.23 -14.26
CA ASP A 78 -9.51 -11.12 -13.85
C ASP A 78 -10.12 -9.75 -14.19
N ARG A 79 -9.32 -8.67 -14.11
CA ARG A 79 -9.76 -7.32 -14.49
C ARG A 79 -10.00 -7.14 -16.00
N LYS A 80 -9.37 -7.96 -16.84
CA LYS A 80 -9.51 -7.93 -18.30
C LYS A 80 -10.73 -8.71 -18.79
N ALA A 81 -11.24 -9.65 -17.98
CA ALA A 81 -12.39 -10.49 -18.29
C ALA A 81 -13.75 -9.85 -17.90
N GLY A 82 -13.72 -8.70 -17.23
CA GLY A 82 -14.92 -7.96 -16.80
C GLY A 82 -15.15 -6.64 -17.52
N ALA A 83 -14.58 -6.45 -18.72
CA ALA A 83 -14.78 -5.29 -19.58
C ALA A 83 -15.53 -5.68 -20.86
#